data_AF-A0A3N5EIQ3-F1
#
_entry.id   AF-A0A3N5EIQ3-F1
#
_cell.length_a   1.000
_cell.length_b   1.000
_cell.length_c   1.000
_cell.angle_alpha   90.00
_cell.angle_beta   90.00
_cell.angle_gamma   90.00
#
_symmetry.space_group_name_H-M   'P 1'
#
loop_
_entity.id
_entity.type
_entity.pdbx_description
1 polymer ?
#
loop_
_entity_poly.entity_id
_entity_poly.type
_entity_poly.pdbx_seq_one_letter_code
_entity_poly.pdbx_strand_id
1 'polypeptide(L)' 'MAEHEVNKMLVEQTGAEEEKPRIKIDFQKGDTVRVKEGAFENFDGIVEEINSQKGLVGITITIFGRATRVELEYWQVEKV' A
#
# COMPACT_ATOMS: atom_id res chain seq x y z
N MET A 1 -22.56 30.55 -40.83
CA MET A 1 -21.27 31.16 -41.17
C MET A 1 -20.67 31.59 -39.83
N ALA A 2 -19.78 30.77 -39.26
CA ALA A 2 -18.33 30.80 -39.52
C ALA A 2 -17.72 31.99 -38.74
N GLU A 3 -16.80 31.87 -37.78
CA GLU A 3 -15.74 30.89 -37.51
C GLU A 3 -15.17 31.11 -36.08
N HIS A 4 -14.51 30.07 -35.56
CA HIS A 4 -13.23 30.06 -34.81
C HIS A 4 -12.90 31.27 -33.90
N GLU A 5 -12.46 31.09 -32.66
CA GLU A 5 -11.14 30.54 -32.37
C GLU A 5 -11.04 30.07 -30.90
N VAL A 6 -10.72 28.78 -30.76
CA VAL A 6 -9.67 28.25 -29.88
C VAL A 6 -9.26 29.07 -28.65
N ASN A 7 -9.75 28.67 -27.48
CA ASN A 7 -8.88 28.58 -26.30
C ASN A 7 -9.22 27.33 -25.47
N LYS A 8 -9.31 26.23 -26.20
CA LYS A 8 -8.94 24.89 -25.71
C LYS A 8 -7.42 24.86 -25.83
N MET A 9 -6.71 24.51 -24.76
CA MET A 9 -5.23 24.39 -24.66
C MET A 9 -4.48 25.61 -24.09
N LEU A 10 -4.61 25.92 -22.78
CA LEU A 10 -3.47 26.39 -21.96
C LEU A 10 -3.83 26.53 -20.46
N VAL A 11 -4.19 25.44 -19.78
CA VAL A 11 -3.97 25.34 -18.33
C VAL A 11 -3.39 23.95 -18.08
N GLU A 12 -2.07 23.88 -18.28
CA GLU A 12 -1.14 23.17 -17.39
C GLU A 12 -1.51 21.72 -17.11
N GLN A 13 -1.13 20.74 -17.94
CA GLN A 13 0.20 20.12 -17.85
C GLN A 13 0.85 20.21 -16.46
N THR A 14 0.23 19.62 -15.43
CA THR A 14 0.96 18.94 -14.37
C THR A 14 0.14 17.73 -13.89
N GLY A 15 0.58 16.54 -14.29
CA GLY A 15 0.29 15.30 -13.56
C GLY A 15 -1.10 14.71 -13.76
N ALA A 16 -1.38 14.25 -14.98
CA ALA A 16 -2.15 13.01 -15.12
C ALA A 16 -1.36 11.87 -14.48
N GLU A 17 -1.38 11.77 -13.16
CA GLU A 17 -1.21 10.49 -12.49
C GLU A 17 -2.63 10.04 -12.18
N GLU A 18 -3.15 9.25 -13.12
CA GLU A 18 -4.24 8.33 -12.93
C GLU A 18 -4.37 7.99 -11.44
N GLU A 19 -5.49 8.40 -10.82
CA GLU A 19 -5.95 7.82 -9.56
C GLU A 19 -6.19 6.32 -9.82
N LYS A 20 -5.09 5.57 -9.95
CA LYS A 20 -5.09 4.13 -9.72
C LYS A 20 -5.77 4.00 -8.37
N PRO A 21 -6.79 3.14 -8.24
CA PRO A 21 -7.52 2.99 -6.99
C PRO A 21 -6.50 2.69 -5.90
N ARG A 22 -6.15 3.73 -5.12
CA ARG A 22 -5.20 3.59 -4.04
C ARG A 22 -5.95 2.80 -3.00
N ILE A 23 -5.59 1.53 -2.87
CA ILE A 23 -6.12 0.68 -1.83
C ILE A 23 -5.90 1.44 -0.53
N LYS A 24 -7.00 1.73 0.18
CA LYS A 24 -6.92 2.33 1.50
C LYS A 24 -6.36 1.26 2.43
N ILE A 25 -5.06 1.33 2.66
CA ILE A 25 -4.37 0.49 3.62
C ILE A 25 -4.31 1.30 4.93
N ASP A 26 -5.13 0.93 5.91
CA ASP A 26 -5.20 1.56 7.23
C ASP A 26 -4.07 1.11 8.19
N PHE A 27 -2.90 0.77 7.65
CA PHE A 27 -1.71 0.41 8.42
C PHE A 27 -0.71 1.57 8.39
N GLN A 28 0.09 1.67 9.45
CA GLN A 28 1.21 2.59 9.54
C GLN A 28 2.49 1.85 9.91
N LYS A 29 3.64 2.39 9.51
CA LYS A 29 4.93 1.87 9.95
C LYS A 29 5.01 1.91 11.48
N GLY A 30 5.37 0.80 12.10
CA GLY A 30 5.40 0.61 13.54
C GLY A 30 4.11 0.00 14.12
N ASP A 31 3.04 -0.12 13.33
CA ASP A 31 1.85 -0.83 13.80
C ASP A 31 2.15 -2.32 14.02
N THR A 32 1.54 -2.87 15.07
CA THR A 32 1.54 -4.33 15.28
C THR A 32 0.40 -4.92 14.47
N VAL A 33 0.73 -5.93 13.67
CA VAL A 33 -0.22 -6.65 12.84
C VAL A 33 -0.07 -8.15 13.06
N ARG A 34 -1.17 -8.87 12.94
CA ARG A 34 -1.22 -10.33 12.97
C ARG A 34 -1.43 -10.86 11.56
N VAL A 35 -0.71 -11.90 11.21
CA VAL A 35 -0.91 -12.59 9.93
C VAL A 35 -2.14 -13.50 10.05
N LYS A 36 -3.11 -13.30 9.17
CA LYS A 36 -4.38 -14.03 9.11
C LYS A 36 -4.30 -15.37 8.39
N GLU A 37 -3.44 -15.46 7.38
CA GLU A 37 -3.38 -16.60 6.46
C GLU A 37 -1.95 -16.77 5.90
N GLY A 38 -1.61 -18.00 5.50
CA GLY A 38 -0.34 -18.34 4.85
C GLY A 38 0.65 -19.06 5.77
N ALA A 39 1.91 -19.15 5.35
CA ALA A 39 2.95 -19.90 6.09
C ALA A 39 3.29 -19.28 7.46
N PHE A 40 2.88 -18.03 7.68
CA PHE A 40 3.10 -17.27 8.91
C PHE A 40 1.80 -16.95 9.64
N GLU A 41 0.72 -17.70 9.39
CA GLU A 41 -0.56 -17.54 10.09
C GLU A 41 -0.38 -17.55 11.62
N ASN A 42 -1.14 -16.70 12.32
CA ASN A 42 -1.11 -16.51 13.77
C ASN A 42 0.21 -15.95 14.34
N PHE A 43 1.15 -15.53 13.49
CA PHE A 43 2.31 -14.77 13.94
C PHE A 43 2.00 -13.28 14.01
N ASP A 44 2.49 -12.65 15.09
CA ASP A 44 2.48 -11.20 15.24
C ASP A 44 3.77 -10.60 14.67
N GLY A 45 3.64 -9.48 13.97
CA GLY A 45 4.74 -8.75 13.37
C GLY A 45 4.55 -7.24 13.45
N ILE A 46 5.62 -6.51 13.15
CA ILE A 46 5.62 -5.06 13.11
C ILE A 46 5.70 -4.60 11.66
N VAL A 47 4.82 -3.70 11.26
CA VAL A 47 4.84 -3.10 9.92
C VAL A 47 6.07 -2.24 9.76
N GLU A 48 6.89 -2.54 8.77
CA GLU A 48 8.12 -1.81 8.48
C GLU A 48 8.04 -0.99 7.19
N GLU A 49 7.29 -1.48 6.20
CA GLU A 49 7.09 -0.82 4.92
C GLU A 49 5.69 -1.13 4.38
N ILE A 50 5.08 -0.15 3.70
CA ILE A 50 3.76 -0.30 3.09
C ILE A 50 3.86 0.19 1.65
N ASN A 51 3.45 -0.67 0.73
CA ASN A 51 3.31 -0.36 -0.68
C ASN A 51 1.82 -0.29 -1.05
N SER A 52 1.21 0.87 -0.86
CA SER A 52 -0.20 1.12 -1.19
C SER A 52 -0.50 1.05 -2.69
N GLN A 53 0.51 1.14 -3.56
CA GLN A 53 0.31 0.98 -5.01
C GLN A 53 0.16 -0.48 -5.41
N LYS A 54 0.88 -1.38 -4.73
CA LYS A 54 0.86 -2.83 -5.00
C LYS A 54 -0.04 -3.61 -4.04
N GLY A 55 -0.48 -3.01 -2.93
CA GLY A 55 -1.21 -3.72 -1.88
C GLY A 55 -0.31 -4.60 -1.00
N LEU A 56 0.99 -4.32 -0.94
CA LEU A 56 1.97 -5.13 -0.21
C LEU A 56 2.36 -4.44 1.09
N VAL A 57 2.57 -5.22 2.14
CA VAL A 57 2.97 -4.79 3.47
C VAL A 57 4.17 -5.62 3.88
N GLY A 58 5.31 -4.95 4.04
CA GLY A 58 6.52 -5.54 4.60
C GLY A 58 6.44 -5.52 6.12
N ILE A 59 6.42 -6.68 6.74
CA ILE A 59 6.38 -6.84 8.19
C ILE A 59 7.61 -7.58 8.71
N THR A 60 7.98 -7.32 9.95
CA THR A 60 9.02 -8.08 10.65
C THR A 60 8.38 -8.94 11.72
N ILE A 61 8.53 -10.26 11.59
CA ILE A 61 8.03 -11.25 12.53
C ILE A 61 9.19 -11.75 13.37
N THR A 62 8.97 -11.99 14.66
CA THR A 62 9.96 -12.63 15.54
C THR A 62 9.64 -14.10 15.72
N ILE A 63 10.48 -14.98 15.18
CA ILE A 63 10.31 -16.45 15.27
C ILE A 63 11.60 -17.06 15.81
N PHE A 64 11.52 -17.88 16.86
CA PHE A 64 12.69 -18.48 17.54
C PHE A 64 13.77 -17.46 17.96
N GLY A 65 13.36 -16.26 18.36
CA GLY A 65 14.29 -15.17 18.72
C GLY A 65 15.02 -14.54 17.53
N ARG A 66 14.61 -14.85 16.29
CA ARG A 66 15.14 -14.27 15.06
C ARG A 66 14.09 -13.38 14.40
N ALA A 67 14.46 -12.13 14.14
CA ALA A 67 13.65 -11.22 13.34
C ALA A 67 13.77 -11.63 11.86
N THR A 68 12.64 -11.97 11.25
CA THR A 68 12.54 -12.31 9.82
C THR A 68 11.63 -11.30 9.15
N ARG A 69 12.12 -10.63 8.11
CA ARG A 69 11.32 -9.72 7.29
C ARG A 69 10.58 -10.51 6.23
N VAL A 70 9.27 -10.33 6.15
CA VAL A 70 8.41 -10.95 5.13
C VAL A 70 7.55 -9.88 4.48
N GLU A 71 7.18 -10.10 3.23
CA GLU A 71 6.28 -9.21 2.48
C GLU A 71 5.00 -9.98 2.21
N LEU A 72 3.89 -9.44 2.70
CA LEU A 72 2.56 -10.04 2.63
C LEU A 72 1.58 -9.05 2.01
N GLU A 73 0.47 -9.54 1.49
CA GLU A 73 -0.57 -8.67 0.98
C GLU A 73 -1.38 -8.06 2.14
N TYR A 74 -1.90 -6.84 1.95
CA TYR A 74 -2.58 -6.10 3.02
C TYR A 74 -3.80 -6.83 3.60
N TRP A 75 -4.42 -7.74 2.85
CA TRP A 75 -5.56 -8.56 3.32
C TRP A 75 -5.15 -9.80 4.11
N GLN A 76 -3.90 -10.23 3.99
CA GLN A 76 -3.34 -11.37 4.73
C GLN A 76 -2.92 -10.97 6.14
N VAL A 77 -2.97 -9.68 6.47
CA VAL A 77 -2.64 -9.15 7.79
C VAL A 77 -3.83 -8.40 8.38
N GLU A 78 -3.97 -8.43 9.70
CA GLU A 78 -4.92 -7.63 10.45
C GLU A 78 -4.21 -6.80 11.51
N LYS A 79 -4.77 -5.63 11.82
CA LYS A 79 -4.25 -4.78 12.91
C LYS A 79 -4.62 -5.39 14.26
N VAL A 80 -3.65 -5.46 15.17
CA VAL A 80 -3.84 -5.87 16.57
C VAL A 80 -4.21 -4.69 17.44
#